data_AF-A0A1X2C8C9-F1
#
_entry.id   AF-A0A1X2C8C9-F1
#
_cell.length_a   1.000
_cell.length_b   1.000
_cell.length_c   1.000
_cell.angle_alpha   90.00
_cell.angle_beta   90.00
_cell.angle_gamma   90.00
#
_symmetry.space_group_name_H-M   'P 1'
#
loop_
_entity.id
_entity.type
_entity.pdbx_description
1 polymer ?
#
loop_
_entity_poly.entity_id
_entity_poly.type
_entity_poly.pdbx_seq_one_letter_code
_entity_poly.pdbx_strand_id
1 'polypeptide(L)'
;MRNGPAPRRARLPAGWDADMSDEYEWVPLRLPPEVTRVSASTRLSIEAEYRGWELTRVRLYTDGSRRVLLRRKKSRLDSTGRSGCPDYPEL
;
A
#
# COMPACT_ATOMS: atom_id res chain seq x y z
N MET A 1 -2.90 -25.64 -6.86
CA MET A 1 -2.82 -24.69 -5.73
C MET A 1 -1.66 -23.73 -6.00
N ARG A 2 -1.92 -22.53 -6.54
CA ARG A 2 -0.88 -21.50 -6.72
C ARG A 2 -1.17 -20.36 -5.73
N ASN A 3 -0.53 -20.43 -4.57
CA ASN A 3 -0.36 -19.25 -3.73
C ASN A 3 0.51 -18.26 -4.52
N GLY A 4 -0.07 -17.16 -4.99
CA GLY A 4 0.72 -16.07 -5.57
C GLY A 4 1.75 -15.59 -4.55
N PRO A 5 2.98 -15.23 -4.95
CA PRO A 5 3.98 -14.78 -3.99
C PRO A 5 3.42 -13.56 -3.26
N ALA A 6 3.27 -13.69 -1.94
CA ALA A 6 2.98 -12.55 -1.07
C ALA A 6 3.92 -11.40 -1.48
N PRO A 7 3.43 -10.15 -1.60
CA PRO A 7 4.29 -9.04 -1.95
C PRO A 7 5.46 -9.09 -0.99
N ARG A 8 6.67 -9.21 -1.55
CA ARG A 8 7.92 -9.22 -0.78
C ARG A 8 7.84 -8.03 0.16
N ARG A 9 7.47 -8.25 1.43
CA ARG A 9 7.42 -7.21 2.46
C ARG A 9 8.81 -6.62 2.45
N ALA A 10 9.00 -5.51 1.74
CA ALA A 10 10.28 -4.83 1.65
C ALA A 10 10.62 -4.52 3.09
N ARG A 11 11.55 -5.27 3.71
CA ARG A 11 11.73 -5.40 5.17
C ARG A 11 11.42 -4.08 5.83
N LEU A 12 10.26 -3.97 6.47
CA LEU A 12 9.82 -2.72 7.05
C LEU A 12 10.82 -2.28 8.13
N PRO A 13 10.97 -0.98 8.42
CA PRO A 13 11.74 -0.55 9.56
C PRO A 13 11.24 -1.23 10.84
N ALA A 14 12.15 -1.60 11.73
CA ALA A 14 11.80 -2.21 13.01
C ALA A 14 10.78 -1.33 13.77
N GLY A 15 9.77 -1.97 14.36
CA GLY A 15 8.68 -1.31 15.08
C GLY A 15 7.50 -0.86 14.21
N TRP A 16 7.56 -1.01 12.88
CA TRP A 16 6.43 -0.68 12.03
C TRP A 16 5.38 -1.78 11.94
N ASP A 17 5.79 -3.05 12.04
CA ASP A 17 4.89 -4.20 11.95
C ASP A 17 3.90 -4.30 13.13
N ALA A 18 4.25 -3.76 14.30
CA ALA A 18 3.42 -3.86 15.51
C ALA A 18 2.07 -3.12 15.39
N ASP A 19 2.00 -2.08 14.56
CA ASP A 19 0.80 -1.25 14.37
C ASP A 19 -0.01 -1.64 13.12
N MET A 20 0.43 -2.69 12.40
CA MET A 20 -0.23 -3.16 11.19
C MET A 20 -1.40 -4.08 11.50
N SER A 21 -2.57 -3.50 11.78
CA SER A 21 -3.81 -4.27 11.95
C SER A 21 -4.26 -4.94 10.63
N ASP A 22 -4.77 -6.16 10.71
CA ASP A 22 -5.30 -6.91 9.56
C ASP A 22 -6.58 -6.33 8.96
N GLU A 23 -7.27 -5.41 9.66
CA GLU A 23 -8.43 -4.67 9.12
C GLU A 23 -8.03 -3.76 7.95
N TYR A 24 -6.76 -3.36 7.90
CA TYR A 24 -6.22 -2.48 6.88
C TYR A 24 -5.30 -3.24 5.92
N GLU A 25 -5.31 -2.82 4.67
CA GLU A 25 -4.28 -3.10 3.70
C GLU A 25 -3.12 -2.13 3.92
N TRP A 26 -1.88 -2.62 3.90
CA TRP A 26 -0.69 -1.83 4.19
C TRP A 26 0.29 -1.92 3.03
N VAL A 27 0.79 -0.77 2.57
CA VAL A 27 1.77 -0.69 1.47
C VAL A 27 3.01 0.08 1.92
N PRO A 28 4.17 -0.60 2.05
CA PRO A 28 5.44 0.07 2.19
C PRO A 28 5.94 0.62 0.85
N LEU A 29 6.30 1.90 0.84
CA LEU A 29 6.98 2.55 -0.27
C LEU A 29 8.37 3.03 0.16
N ARG A 30 9.32 2.95 -0.76
CA ARG A 30 10.62 3.62 -0.63
C ARG A 30 10.69 4.73 -1.67
N LEU A 31 10.91 5.95 -1.20
CA LEU A 31 11.17 7.12 -2.02
C LEU A 31 12.68 7.35 -2.04
N PRO A 32 13.30 7.38 -3.22
CA PRO A 32 14.72 7.64 -3.31
C PRO A 32 15.02 9.13 -3.07
N PRO A 33 16.30 9.49 -2.78
CA PRO A 33 16.68 10.84 -2.38
C PRO A 33 16.45 11.90 -3.47
N GLU A 34 16.50 11.53 -4.75
CA GLU A 34 16.25 12.44 -5.88
C GLU A 34 14.81 12.94 -5.96
N VAL A 35 13.87 12.23 -5.33
CA VAL A 35 12.48 12.70 -5.25
C VAL A 35 12.45 13.86 -4.26
N THR A 36 12.00 15.03 -4.67
CA THR A 36 11.90 16.16 -3.73
C THR A 36 10.79 15.93 -2.70
N ARG A 37 10.78 16.72 -1.62
CA ARG A 37 9.67 16.69 -0.65
C ARG A 37 8.34 17.06 -1.30
N VAL A 38 8.33 18.07 -2.16
CA VAL A 38 7.13 18.55 -2.85
C VAL A 38 6.57 17.47 -3.79
N SER A 39 7.42 16.90 -4.65
CA SER A 39 6.98 15.86 -5.58
C SER A 39 6.48 14.61 -4.85
N ALA A 40 7.13 14.23 -3.74
CA ALA A 40 6.63 13.15 -2.88
C ALA A 40 5.25 13.47 -2.31
N SER A 41 5.07 14.66 -1.74
CA SER A 41 3.79 15.08 -1.16
C SER A 41 2.67 15.04 -2.20
N THR A 42 2.88 15.63 -3.37
CA THR A 42 1.87 15.63 -4.44
C THR A 42 1.48 14.22 -4.86
N ARG A 43 2.45 13.32 -5.07
CA ARG A 43 2.17 11.92 -5.43
C ARG A 43 1.37 11.21 -4.34
N LEU A 44 1.77 11.34 -3.08
CA LEU A 44 1.07 10.70 -1.96
C LEU A 44 -0.34 11.26 -1.76
N SER A 45 -0.55 12.57 -1.97
CA SER A 45 -1.88 13.18 -1.91
C SER A 45 -2.81 12.65 -3.00
N ILE A 46 -2.31 12.45 -4.23
CA ILE A 46 -3.09 11.82 -5.31
C ILE A 46 -3.50 10.40 -4.93
N GLU A 47 -2.58 9.61 -4.36
CA GLU A 47 -2.90 8.25 -3.89
C GLU A 47 -3.97 8.27 -2.79
N ALA A 48 -3.91 9.25 -1.89
CA ALA A 48 -4.91 9.41 -0.83
C ALA A 48 -6.29 9.74 -1.39
N GLU A 49 -6.34 10.72 -2.28
CA GLU A 49 -7.60 11.22 -2.84
C GLU A 49 -8.27 10.18 -3.74
N TYR A 50 -7.51 9.58 -4.66
CA TYR A 50 -8.10 8.77 -5.74
C TYR A 50 -8.05 7.27 -5.48
N ARG A 51 -7.15 6.79 -4.62
CA ARG A 51 -7.02 5.36 -4.30
C ARG A 51 -7.40 5.01 -2.86
N GLY A 52 -7.73 6.01 -2.05
CA GLY A 52 -8.10 5.82 -0.65
C GLY A 52 -6.93 5.39 0.24
N TRP A 53 -5.69 5.73 -0.15
CA TRP A 53 -4.49 5.43 0.64
C TRP A 53 -4.19 6.54 1.65
N GLU A 54 -4.25 6.21 2.93
CA GLU A 54 -3.88 7.14 3.99
C GLU A 54 -2.40 7.04 4.35
N LEU A 55 -1.73 8.19 4.44
CA LEU A 55 -0.35 8.28 4.93
C LEU A 55 -0.31 8.03 6.45
N THR A 56 0.35 6.96 6.89
CA THR A 56 0.42 6.62 8.33
C THR A 56 1.77 6.95 8.95
N ARG A 57 2.87 6.59 8.28
CA ARG A 57 4.23 6.84 8.79
C ARG A 57 5.18 7.24 7.68
N VAL A 58 6.12 8.11 8.03
CA VAL A 58 7.25 8.49 7.18
C VAL A 58 8.51 8.47 8.01
N ARG A 59 9.58 7.88 7.46
CA ARG A 59 10.93 7.94 8.03
C ARG A 59 11.91 8.42 6.97
N LEU A 60 12.61 9.50 7.27
CA LEU A 60 13.74 10.00 6.48
C LEU A 60 15.02 9.34 6.99
N TYR A 61 15.89 8.95 6.05
CA TYR A 61 17.21 8.40 6.32
C TYR A 61 18.30 9.41 5.96
N THR A 62 19.51 9.20 6.49
CA THR A 62 20.67 10.08 6.28
C THR A 62 21.16 10.09 4.84
N ASP A 63 20.88 9.04 4.07
CA ASP A 63 21.12 8.97 2.62
C ASP A 63 20.10 9.78 1.80
N GLY A 64 19.18 10.49 2.47
CA GLY A 64 18.10 11.27 1.86
C GLY A 64 16.90 10.41 1.39
N SER A 65 17.01 9.08 1.43
CA SER A 65 15.90 8.22 1.10
C SER A 65 14.81 8.30 2.18
N ARG A 66 13.55 8.08 1.78
CA ARG A 66 12.43 8.04 2.71
C ARG A 66 11.72 6.71 2.59
N ARG A 67 11.26 6.19 3.71
CA ARG A 67 10.30 5.09 3.76
C ARG A 67 8.97 5.63 4.19
N VAL A 68 7.94 5.18 3.51
CA VAL A 68 6.57 5.61 3.70
C VAL A 68 5.72 4.38 3.91
N LEU A 69 4.82 4.45 4.86
CA LEU A 69 3.80 3.44 5.08
C LEU A 69 2.43 4.04 4.80
N LEU A 70 1.76 3.47 3.81
CA LEU A 70 0.38 3.77 3.47
C LEU A 70 -0.54 2.69 4.04
N ARG A 71 -1.76 3.08 4.39
CA ARG A 71 -2.83 2.15 4.78
C ARG A 71 -4.12 2.44 4.04
N ARG A 72 -4.96 1.43 3.85
CA ARG A 72 -6.31 1.58 3.32
C ARG A 72 -7.21 0.57 4.01
N LYS A 73 -8.44 0.95 4.35
CA LYS A 73 -9.38 0.01 4.98
C LYS A 73 -9.79 -1.08 3.99
N LYS A 74 -9.69 -2.35 4.38
CA LYS A 74 -10.20 -3.45 3.55
C LYS A 74 -11.72 -3.37 3.52
N SER A 75 -12.31 -3.27 2.33
CA SER A 75 -13.76 -3.40 2.19
C SER A 75 -14.14 -4.88 2.39
N ARG A 76 -15.20 -5.15 3.17
CA ARG A 76 -15.72 -6.52 3.34
C ARG A 76 -16.16 -7.16 2.01
N LEU A 77 -16.45 -6.33 1.00
CA LEU A 77 -16.79 -6.76 -0.35
C LEU A 77 -15.56 -7.27 -1.14
N ASP A 78 -14.38 -6.70 -0.88
CA ASP A 78 -13.13 -7.08 -1.58
C ASP A 78 -12.65 -8.49 -1.15
N SER A 79 -12.90 -8.84 0.11
CA SER A 79 -12.55 -10.16 0.68
C SER A 79 -13.49 -11.30 0.24
N THR A 80 -14.68 -10.98 -0.28
CA THR A 80 -15.70 -11.97 -0.66
C THR A 80 -15.95 -12.02 -2.18
N GLY A 81 -15.39 -11.09 -2.96
CA GLY A 81 -15.89 -10.76 -4.30
C GLY A 81 -15.05 -11.19 -5.51
N ARG A 82 -14.02 -12.04 -5.38
CA ARG A 82 -13.34 -12.63 -6.56
C ARG A 82 -13.80 -14.05 -6.90
N SER A 83 -15.03 -14.40 -6.51
CA SER A 83 -15.77 -15.55 -7.02
C SER A 83 -17.08 -15.04 -7.59
N GLY A 84 -17.06 -14.71 -8.87
CA GLY A 84 -18.20 -14.20 -9.61
C GLY A 84 -17.78 -14.05 -11.06
N CYS A 85 -17.54 -15.17 -11.73
CA CYS A 85 -17.53 -15.16 -13.19
C CYS A 85 -18.88 -14.58 -13.63
N PRO A 86 -18.90 -13.54 -14.48
CA PRO A 86 -20.11 -13.25 -15.24
C PRO A 86 -20.38 -14.48 -16.10
N ASP A 87 -21.55 -15.08 -15.91
CA ASP A 87 -22.10 -16.07 -16.81
C ASP A 87 -22.37 -15.33 -18.13
N TYR A 88 -21.45 -15.44 -19.09
CA TYR A 88 -21.68 -14.97 -20.45
C TYR A 88 -22.39 -16.09 -21.19
N PRO A 89 -23.66 -15.92 -21.61
CA PRO A 89 -24.27 -16.87 -22.50
C PRO A 89 -23.56 -16.76 -23.86
N GLU A 90 -22.97 -17.87 -24.30
CA GLU A 90 -22.43 -17.96 -25.66
C GLU A 90 -23.57 -17.83 -26.68
N LEU A 91 -23.45 -16.86 -27.58
CA LEU A 91 -24.21 -16.75 -28.82
C LEU A 91 -23.23 -16.66 -29.99
#